data_AF-A0A9W6Y1D0-F1
#
_entry.id   AF-A0A9W6Y1D0-F1
#
_cell.length_a   1.000
_cell.length_b   1.000
_cell.length_c   1.000
_cell.angle_alpha   90.00
_cell.angle_beta   90.00
_cell.angle_gamma   90.00
#
_symmetry.space_group_name_H-M   'P 1'
#
loop_
_entity.id
_entity.type
_entity.pdbx_description
1 polymer ?
#
loop_
_entity_poly.entity_id
_entity_poly.type
_entity_poly.pdbx_seq_one_letter_code
_entity_poly.pdbx_strand_id
1 'polypeptide(L)'
;MGGGGLRILPHKKWHVWRRDNIERVLRDEREHEEQQQAQHAQERRLEQERRAEQLLSASSPAQAVQQHVNLFQAEETAAESRNKRKERKDDTLGRHGKLPWYAQVGDAEKHELTQREKRKRKRCADTVENCL
;
A
#
# COMPACT_ATOMS: atom_id res chain seq x y z
N MET A 1 -34.09 -82.15 -6.10
CA MET A 1 -35.08 -81.06 -6.19
C MET A 1 -34.34 -79.76 -6.53
N GLY A 2 -33.95 -79.59 -7.80
CA GLY A 2 -33.19 -78.43 -8.27
C GLY A 2 -34.13 -77.25 -8.52
N GLY A 3 -34.46 -76.52 -7.46
CA GLY A 3 -35.21 -75.26 -7.55
C GLY A 3 -34.33 -74.17 -8.15
N GLY A 4 -34.17 -74.18 -9.47
CA GLY A 4 -33.61 -73.07 -10.23
C GLY A 4 -34.50 -71.86 -10.05
N GLY A 5 -34.24 -71.07 -9.00
CA GLY A 5 -35.01 -69.90 -8.64
C GLY A 5 -35.18 -68.98 -9.84
N LEU A 6 -36.43 -68.81 -10.27
CA LEU A 6 -36.78 -68.03 -11.45
C LEU A 6 -36.28 -66.59 -11.26
N ARG A 7 -35.21 -66.22 -11.94
CA ARG A 7 -34.69 -64.85 -11.97
C ARG A 7 -35.59 -64.00 -12.86
N ILE A 8 -36.78 -63.66 -12.37
CA ILE A 8 -37.78 -62.88 -13.12
C ILE A 8 -37.30 -61.44 -13.36
N LEU A 9 -36.46 -60.93 -12.46
CA LEU A 9 -36.03 -59.53 -12.40
C LEU A 9 -35.26 -59.04 -13.66
N PRO A 10 -34.23 -59.75 -14.18
CA PRO A 10 -33.56 -59.34 -15.43
C PRO A 10 -34.52 -59.26 -16.63
N HIS A 11 -35.61 -60.04 -16.65
CA HIS A 11 -36.58 -60.07 -17.75
C HIS A 11 -37.62 -58.94 -17.73
N LYS A 12 -37.59 -58.03 -16.74
CA LYS A 12 -38.48 -56.86 -16.69
C LYS A 12 -37.87 -55.59 -17.28
N LYS A 13 -38.58 -54.91 -18.18
CA LYS A 13 -38.12 -53.71 -18.92
C LYS A 13 -37.66 -52.55 -18.03
N TRP A 14 -38.26 -52.39 -16.86
CA TRP A 14 -37.91 -51.33 -15.90
C TRP A 14 -36.66 -51.64 -15.05
N HIS A 15 -36.05 -52.81 -15.20
CA HIS A 15 -34.96 -53.23 -14.33
C HIS A 15 -33.71 -52.36 -14.51
N VAL A 16 -33.27 -51.72 -13.43
CA VAL A 16 -32.18 -50.72 -13.43
C VAL A 16 -30.89 -51.27 -14.02
N TRP A 17 -30.50 -52.50 -13.68
CA TRP A 17 -29.24 -53.10 -14.15
C TRP A 17 -29.28 -53.67 -15.56
N ARG A 18 -30.36 -53.41 -16.31
CA ARG A 18 -30.33 -53.70 -17.74
C ARG A 18 -29.38 -52.76 -18.42
N ARG A 19 -28.63 -53.31 -19.36
CA ARG A 19 -27.76 -52.56 -20.25
C ARG A 19 -28.49 -51.37 -20.90
N ASP A 20 -29.70 -51.60 -21.42
CA ASP A 20 -30.50 -50.54 -22.06
C ASP A 20 -30.84 -49.37 -21.12
N ASN A 21 -31.13 -49.66 -19.85
CA ASN A 21 -31.48 -48.63 -18.87
C ASN A 21 -30.22 -47.89 -18.41
N ILE A 22 -29.11 -48.59 -18.24
CA ILE A 22 -27.80 -47.99 -17.95
C ILE A 22 -27.38 -47.08 -19.10
N GLU A 23 -27.48 -47.53 -20.35
CA GLU A 23 -27.14 -46.73 -21.53
C GLU A 23 -28.04 -45.50 -21.70
N ARG A 24 -29.34 -45.60 -21.35
CA ARG A 24 -30.23 -44.44 -21.33
C ARG A 24 -29.81 -43.43 -20.27
N VAL A 25 -29.55 -43.87 -19.05
CA VAL A 25 -29.11 -42.97 -17.96
C VAL A 25 -27.79 -42.30 -18.32
N LEU A 26 -26.81 -43.04 -18.86
CA LEU A 26 -25.54 -42.46 -19.29
C LEU A 26 -25.69 -41.43 -20.41
N ARG A 27 -26.66 -41.62 -21.31
CA ARG A 27 -26.97 -40.64 -22.35
C ARG A 27 -27.57 -39.38 -21.74
N ASP A 28 -28.58 -39.54 -20.88
CA ASP A 28 -29.25 -38.42 -20.23
C ASP A 28 -28.27 -37.61 -19.36
N GLU A 29 -27.36 -38.29 -18.65
CA GLU A 29 -26.29 -37.66 -17.86
C GLU A 29 -25.33 -36.85 -18.74
N ARG A 30 -24.91 -37.41 -19.89
CA ARG A 30 -24.03 -36.71 -20.83
C ARG A 30 -24.71 -35.47 -21.42
N GLU A 31 -25.96 -35.63 -21.89
CA GLU A 31 -26.73 -34.50 -22.45
C GLU A 31 -26.93 -33.41 -21.40
N HIS A 32 -27.15 -33.78 -20.15
CA HIS A 32 -27.27 -32.83 -19.05
C HIS A 32 -25.95 -32.11 -18.74
N GLU A 33 -24.83 -32.85 -18.73
CA GLU A 33 -23.51 -32.27 -18.52
C GLU A 33 -23.17 -31.27 -19.64
N GLU A 34 -23.42 -31.61 -20.90
CA GLU A 34 -23.20 -30.71 -22.04
C GLU A 34 -24.07 -29.44 -21.92
N GLN A 35 -25.34 -29.58 -21.51
CA GLN A 35 -26.23 -28.43 -21.28
C GLN A 35 -25.73 -27.54 -20.14
N GLN A 36 -25.30 -28.12 -19.02
CA GLN A 36 -24.74 -27.35 -17.90
C GLN A 36 -23.46 -26.62 -18.32
N GLN A 37 -22.56 -27.28 -19.06
CA GLN A 37 -21.33 -26.67 -19.57
C GLN A 37 -21.65 -25.51 -20.52
N ALA A 38 -22.64 -25.67 -21.41
CA ALA A 38 -23.08 -24.61 -22.32
C ALA A 38 -23.66 -23.41 -21.56
N GLN A 39 -24.51 -23.65 -20.55
CA GLN A 39 -25.07 -22.60 -19.71
C GLN A 39 -23.97 -21.85 -18.96
N HIS A 40 -23.07 -22.56 -18.30
CA HIS A 40 -21.95 -21.96 -17.57
C HIS A 40 -20.99 -21.20 -18.52
N ALA A 41 -20.80 -21.67 -19.75
CA ALA A 41 -20.03 -20.94 -20.76
C ALA A 41 -20.72 -19.64 -21.18
N GLN A 42 -22.05 -19.63 -21.33
CA GLN A 42 -22.82 -18.41 -21.61
C GLN A 42 -22.77 -17.43 -20.44
N GLU A 43 -22.99 -17.89 -19.22
CA GLU A 43 -22.91 -17.07 -18.00
C GLU A 43 -21.54 -16.39 -17.88
N ARG A 44 -20.45 -17.15 -18.10
CA ARG A 44 -19.09 -16.59 -18.09
C ARG A 44 -18.88 -15.53 -19.17
N ARG A 45 -19.49 -15.67 -20.35
CA ARG A 45 -19.41 -14.66 -21.42
C ARG A 45 -20.16 -13.39 -21.03
N LEU A 46 -21.38 -13.53 -20.53
CA LEU A 46 -22.19 -12.40 -20.07
C LEU A 46 -21.53 -11.67 -18.90
N GLU A 47 -20.90 -12.40 -17.98
CA GLU A 47 -20.15 -11.80 -16.87
C GLU A 47 -18.93 -11.02 -17.38
N GLN A 48 -18.20 -11.57 -18.36
CA GLN A 48 -17.07 -10.88 -19.00
C GLN A 48 -17.52 -9.61 -19.72
N GLU A 49 -18.60 -9.69 -20.49
CA GLU A 49 -19.20 -8.53 -21.19
C GLU A 49 -19.62 -7.46 -20.19
N ARG A 50 -20.37 -7.84 -19.14
CA ARG A 50 -20.78 -6.92 -18.07
C ARG A 50 -19.58 -6.26 -17.40
N ARG A 51 -18.52 -7.02 -17.13
CA ARG A 51 -17.28 -6.49 -16.53
C ARG A 51 -16.57 -5.53 -17.48
N ALA A 52 -16.53 -5.84 -18.77
CA ALA A 52 -15.96 -4.96 -19.79
C ALA A 52 -16.76 -3.65 -19.89
N GLU A 53 -18.09 -3.70 -19.89
CA GLU A 53 -18.96 -2.52 -19.88
C GLU A 53 -18.75 -1.64 -18.64
N GLN A 54 -18.58 -2.25 -17.46
CA GLN A 54 -18.25 -1.52 -16.22
C GLN A 54 -16.90 -0.80 -16.33
N LEU A 55 -15.89 -1.44 -16.90
CA LEU A 55 -14.58 -0.81 -17.10
C LEU A 55 -14.64 0.30 -18.14
N LEU A 56 -15.38 0.11 -19.25
CA LEU A 56 -15.56 1.12 -20.28
C LEU A 56 -16.34 2.34 -19.77
N SER A 57 -17.41 2.12 -19.00
CA SER A 57 -18.18 3.20 -18.38
C SER A 57 -17.38 3.94 -17.30
N ALA A 58 -16.62 3.23 -16.47
CA ALA A 58 -15.72 3.84 -15.49
C ALA A 58 -14.53 4.58 -16.14
N SER A 59 -14.09 4.11 -17.31
CA SER A 59 -13.00 4.71 -18.11
C SER A 59 -13.46 5.87 -19.00
N SER A 60 -14.69 6.38 -18.83
CA SER A 60 -15.14 7.57 -19.58
C SER A 60 -14.08 8.68 -19.47
N PRO A 61 -13.54 9.16 -20.61
CA PRO A 61 -12.40 10.08 -20.63
C PRO A 61 -12.74 11.46 -20.03
N ALA A 62 -14.02 11.73 -19.77
CA ALA A 62 -14.47 12.92 -19.05
C ALA A 62 -13.99 12.98 -17.59
N GLN A 63 -13.65 11.83 -16.96
CA GLN A 63 -13.10 11.78 -15.59
C GLN A 63 -11.65 11.27 -15.50
N ALA A 64 -11.11 10.68 -16.57
CA ALA A 64 -9.77 10.09 -16.59
C ALA A 64 -8.61 11.13 -16.63
N VAL A 65 -8.89 12.42 -16.79
CA VAL A 65 -7.85 13.45 -16.99
C VAL A 65 -7.08 13.79 -15.69
N GLN A 66 -7.49 13.33 -14.50
CA GLN A 66 -6.86 13.81 -13.25
C GLN A 66 -6.58 12.77 -12.16
N GLN A 67 -6.55 11.47 -12.45
CA GLN A 67 -6.14 10.50 -11.43
C GLN A 67 -4.83 9.80 -11.83
N HIS A 68 -3.73 10.48 -11.53
CA HIS A 68 -2.41 9.87 -11.48
C HIS A 68 -2.42 8.77 -10.42
N VAL A 69 -2.45 7.51 -10.86
CA VAL A 69 -2.42 6.36 -9.95
C VAL A 69 -0.98 6.13 -9.52
N ASN A 70 -0.64 6.63 -8.34
CA ASN A 70 0.66 6.39 -7.70
C ASN A 70 0.73 4.98 -7.12
N LEU A 71 1.23 4.02 -7.90
CA LEU A 71 1.42 2.64 -7.45
C LEU A 71 2.34 2.52 -6.21
N PHE A 72 3.26 3.48 -6.03
CA PHE A 72 4.27 3.47 -4.97
C PHE A 72 4.01 4.48 -3.85
N GLN A 73 2.81 5.06 -3.76
CA GLN A 73 2.52 6.12 -2.78
C GLN A 73 2.79 5.68 -1.33
N ALA A 74 2.50 4.42 -1.00
CA ALA A 74 2.78 3.86 0.32
C ALA A 74 4.28 3.68 0.60
N GLU A 75 5.06 3.32 -0.42
CA GLU A 75 6.51 3.12 -0.28
C GLU A 75 7.26 4.45 -0.25
N GLU A 76 6.82 5.42 -1.06
CA GLU A 76 7.39 6.77 -1.13
C GLU A 76 7.17 7.54 0.19
N THR A 77 5.96 7.49 0.76
CA THR A 77 5.67 8.08 2.08
C THR A 77 6.45 7.42 3.22
N ALA A 78 6.64 6.10 3.16
CA ALA A 78 7.48 5.38 4.11
C ALA A 78 8.97 5.78 3.98
N ALA A 79 9.46 5.96 2.75
CA ALA A 79 10.82 6.42 2.48
C ALA A 79 11.03 7.88 2.94
N GLU A 80 10.08 8.78 2.70
CA GLU A 80 10.11 10.16 3.20
C GLU A 80 10.17 10.21 4.73
N SER A 81 9.37 9.40 5.41
CA SER A 81 9.39 9.36 6.89
C SER A 81 10.75 8.90 7.43
N ARG A 82 11.41 7.96 6.73
CA ARG A 82 12.76 7.48 7.05
C ARG A 82 13.81 8.55 6.78
N ASN A 83 13.74 9.23 5.64
CA ASN A 83 14.65 10.32 5.28
C ASN A 83 14.53 11.51 6.24
N LYS A 84 13.31 11.93 6.59
CA LYS A 84 13.06 13.01 7.56
C LYS A 84 13.58 12.67 8.96
N ARG A 85 13.50 11.40 9.37
CA ARG A 85 14.08 10.92 10.64
C ARG A 85 15.62 10.91 10.60
N LYS A 86 16.22 10.73 9.42
CA LYS A 86 17.67 10.79 9.22
C LYS A 86 18.17 12.24 9.20
N GLU A 87 17.49 13.12 8.46
CA GLU A 87 17.75 14.56 8.43
C GLU A 87 17.70 15.19 9.82
N ARG A 88 16.69 14.85 10.65
CA ARG A 88 16.62 15.30 12.05
C ARG A 88 17.74 14.80 12.97
N LYS A 89 18.44 13.73 12.59
CA LYS A 89 19.60 13.20 13.34
C LYS A 89 20.90 13.83 12.87
N ASP A 90 20.97 14.19 11.59
CA ASP A 90 22.13 14.83 10.97
C ASP A 90 22.11 16.37 11.15
N ASP A 91 21.00 16.94 11.64
CA ASP A 91 20.90 18.32 12.14
C ASP A 91 21.69 18.50 13.46
N THR A 92 22.99 18.43 13.30
CA THR A 92 24.02 18.67 14.31
C THR A 92 24.13 20.16 14.67
N LEU A 93 23.53 21.05 13.87
CA LEU A 93 23.46 22.49 14.14
C LEU A 93 22.37 22.85 15.16
N GLY A 94 21.26 22.10 15.18
CA GLY A 94 20.19 22.31 16.17
C GLY A 94 20.50 21.77 17.58
N ARG A 95 21.37 20.77 17.70
CA ARG A 95 21.68 20.10 18.98
C ARG A 95 22.73 20.80 19.82
N HIS A 96 23.60 21.56 19.17
CA HIS A 96 24.63 22.38 19.79
C HIS A 96 24.41 23.78 19.23
N GLY A 97 23.61 24.61 19.90
CA GLY A 97 23.22 25.96 19.45
C GLY A 97 24.37 26.97 19.35
N LYS A 98 25.58 26.53 19.06
CA LYS A 98 26.76 27.33 18.76
C LYS A 98 27.42 26.77 17.50
N LEU A 99 27.43 27.58 16.45
CA LEU A 99 28.28 27.36 15.28
C LEU A 99 29.75 27.26 15.75
N PRO A 100 30.58 26.39 15.13
CA PRO A 100 32.02 26.32 15.41
C PRO A 100 32.69 27.69 15.29
N TRP A 101 33.74 27.94 16.09
CA TRP A 101 34.39 29.25 16.22
C TRP A 101 34.86 29.89 14.90
N TYR A 102 35.08 29.09 13.85
CA TYR A 102 35.52 29.55 12.52
C TYR A 102 34.36 29.81 11.54
N ALA A 103 33.13 29.40 11.87
CA ALA A 103 31.93 29.60 11.04
C ALA A 103 31.09 30.81 11.50
N GLN A 104 31.56 31.55 12.52
CA GLN A 104 30.99 32.82 12.92
C GLN A 104 31.46 33.91 11.95
N VAL A 105 30.67 34.18 10.93
CA VAL A 105 30.87 35.33 10.04
C VAL A 105 30.47 36.61 10.78
N GLY A 106 31.43 37.20 11.50
CA GLY A 106 31.52 38.63 11.77
C GLY A 106 30.60 39.24 12.83
N ASP A 107 30.90 39.02 14.11
CA ASP A 107 30.55 39.97 15.19
C ASP A 107 31.82 40.66 15.69
N ALA A 108 32.40 41.53 14.84
CA ALA A 108 33.57 42.34 15.19
C ALA A 108 33.20 43.70 15.81
N GLU A 109 31.93 43.96 16.14
CA GLU A 109 31.50 45.27 16.63
C GLU A 109 30.65 45.15 17.90
N LYS A 110 31.06 45.89 18.94
CA LYS A 110 30.38 46.19 20.23
C LYS A 110 30.79 45.33 21.44
N HIS A 111 32.07 45.42 21.84
CA HIS A 111 32.40 45.29 23.27
C HIS A 111 32.17 46.65 23.97
N GLU A 112 30.91 46.98 24.26
CA GLU A 112 30.62 48.08 25.18
C GLU A 112 31.09 47.70 26.59
N LEU A 113 32.12 48.40 27.09
CA LEU A 113 32.65 48.19 28.44
C LEU A 113 31.52 48.32 29.46
N THR A 114 31.35 47.26 30.25
CA THR A 114 30.38 47.24 31.33
C THR A 114 30.63 48.39 32.30
N GLN A 115 29.58 48.99 32.88
CA GLN A 115 29.72 50.13 33.81
C GLN A 115 30.70 49.85 34.97
N ARG A 116 30.88 48.57 35.33
CA ARG A 116 31.80 48.10 36.35
C ARG A 116 33.28 48.31 35.97
N GLU A 117 33.64 48.10 34.70
CA GLU A 117 34.99 48.37 34.19
C GLU A 117 35.27 49.87 34.07
N LYS A 118 34.26 50.66 33.66
CA LYS A 118 34.37 52.13 33.61
C LYS A 118 34.66 52.71 35.02
N ARG A 119 33.99 52.22 36.07
CA ARG A 119 34.26 52.61 37.48
C ARG A 119 35.62 52.15 38.00
N LYS A 120 36.16 51.02 37.49
CA LYS A 120 37.48 50.50 37.88
C LYS A 120 38.59 51.39 37.30
N ARG A 121 38.46 51.78 36.02
CA ARG A 121 39.40 52.72 35.36
C ARG A 121 39.39 54.12 35.99
N LYS A 122 38.22 54.66 36.37
CA LYS A 122 38.15 55.97 37.03
C LYS A 122 38.90 55.99 38.37
N ARG A 123 38.73 54.96 39.21
CA ARG A 123 39.47 54.82 40.48
C ARG A 123 40.99 54.66 40.29
N CYS A 124 41.41 54.04 39.18
CA CYS A 124 42.83 53.91 38.83
C CYS A 124 43.42 55.19 38.24
N ALA A 125 42.61 56.10 37.69
CA ALA A 125 43.08 57.40 37.21
C ALA A 125 43.25 58.39 38.37
N ASP A 126 42.29 58.44 39.29
CA ASP A 126 42.32 59.32 40.47
C ASP A 126 43.47 59.00 41.45
N THR A 127 43.98 57.75 41.42
CA THR A 127 45.14 57.33 42.24
C THR A 127 46.49 57.64 41.60
N VAL A 128 46.52 57.94 40.29
CA VAL A 128 47.75 58.28 39.56
C VAL A 128 47.98 59.80 39.54
N GLU A 129 46.93 60.63 39.58
CA GLU A 129 47.07 62.09 39.65
C GLU A 129 47.41 62.64 41.05
N ASN A 130 47.27 61.84 42.12
CA ASN A 130 47.58 62.28 43.49
C ASN A 130 48.95 61.79 44.00
N CYS A 131 49.82 61.35 43.08
CA CYS A 131 51.21 61.01 43.35
C CYS A 131 52.12 61.65 42.28
N LEU A 132 52.16 62.99 42.25
CA LEU A 132 53.27 63.82 41.75
C LEU A 132 53.37 65.06 42.63
#